data_AF-A0A1H8RFL2-F1
#
_entry.id   AF-A0A1H8RFL2-F1
#
_cell.length_a   1.000
_cell.length_b   1.000
_cell.length_c   1.000
_cell.angle_alpha   90.00
_cell.angle_beta   90.00
_cell.angle_gamma   90.00
#
_symmetry.space_group_name_H-M   'P 1'
#
loop_
_entity.id
_entity.type
_entity.pdbx_description
1 polymer ?
#
loop_
_entity_poly.entity_id
_entity_poly.type
_entity_poly.pdbx_seq_one_letter_code
_entity_poly.pdbx_strand_id
1 'polypeptide(L)' 'MAADRRCDTCERDVTREDAIRTKTMGDLDPAKWQSLCCPNCGRRLETVFVGREG' A
#
# COMPACT_ATOMS: atom_id res chain seq x y z
N MET A 1 17.43 -3.10 3.76
CA MET A 1 16.03 -2.64 3.68
C MET A 1 15.17 -3.85 3.36
N ALA A 2 14.27 -4.27 4.25
CA ALA A 2 13.42 -5.43 3.98
C ALA A 2 12.32 -5.03 2.99
N ALA A 3 12.14 -5.80 1.93
CA ALA A 3 10.95 -5.68 1.10
C ALA A 3 9.74 -6.07 1.95
N ASP A 4 8.91 -5.08 2.30
CA ASP A 4 7.71 -5.37 3.08
C ASP A 4 6.70 -6.20 2.28
N ARG A 5 6.67 -6.08 0.93
CA ARG A 5 5.71 -6.77 0.06
C ARG A 5 6.28 -7.16 -1.29
N ARG A 6 5.89 -8.32 -1.80
CA ARG A 6 6.18 -8.74 -3.18
C ARG A 6 4.90 -8.70 -4.01
N CYS A 7 4.95 -8.07 -5.17
CA CYS A 7 3.88 -8.14 -6.15
C CYS A 7 4.05 -9.42 -6.97
N ASP A 8 3.07 -10.32 -6.90
CA ASP A 8 3.07 -11.57 -7.69
C ASP A 8 2.98 -11.29 -9.21
N THR A 9 2.24 -10.26 -9.63
CA THR A 9 2.06 -9.91 -11.05
C THR A 9 3.33 -9.33 -11.69
N CYS A 10 4.05 -8.48 -10.96
CA CYS A 10 5.31 -7.91 -11.44
C CYS A 10 6.53 -8.74 -10.97
N GLU A 11 6.28 -9.80 -10.19
CA GLU A 11 7.26 -10.63 -9.49
C GLU A 11 8.32 -9.85 -8.70
N ARG A 12 8.00 -8.62 -8.29
CA ARG A 12 8.95 -7.64 -7.78
C ARG A 12 8.65 -7.24 -6.34
N ASP A 13 9.72 -7.03 -5.59
CA ASP A 13 9.70 -6.47 -4.26
C ASP A 13 9.35 -4.98 -4.29
N VAL A 14 8.30 -4.61 -3.56
CA VAL A 14 7.76 -3.25 -3.42
C VAL A 14 7.85 -2.86 -1.95
N THR A 15 8.45 -1.71 -1.68
CA THR A 15 8.51 -1.20 -0.31
C THR A 15 7.17 -0.63 0.10
N ARG A 16 6.90 -0.57 1.40
CA ARG A 16 5.67 0.05 1.92
C ARG A 16 5.55 1.50 1.44
N GLU A 17 6.64 2.25 1.47
CA GLU A 17 6.69 3.66 1.04
C GLU A 17 6.36 3.84 -0.44
N ASP A 18 6.88 2.96 -1.30
CA ASP A 18 6.62 2.97 -2.75
C ASP A 18 5.19 2.48 -3.08
N ALA A 19 4.66 1.57 -2.25
CA ALA A 19 3.31 1.06 -2.38
C ALA A 19 2.23 2.01 -1.82
N ILE A 20 2.60 3.00 -1.01
CA ILE A 20 1.66 3.95 -0.41
C ILE A 20 0.98 4.75 -1.53
N ARG A 21 -0.30 4.47 -1.74
CA ARG A 21 -1.14 5.30 -2.60
C ARG A 21 -1.85 6.34 -1.75
N THR A 22 -1.51 7.61 -1.95
CA THR A 22 -2.12 8.77 -1.26
C THR A 22 -3.63 8.89 -1.48
N LYS A 23 -4.19 8.19 -2.48
CA LYS A 23 -5.64 8.09 -2.70
C LYS A 23 -6.12 6.71 -2.27
N THR A 24 -6.86 6.65 -1.16
CA THR A 24 -7.59 5.45 -0.77
C THR A 24 -8.63 5.10 -1.82
N MET A 25 -8.76 3.81 -2.09
CA MET A 25 -9.79 3.28 -2.99
C MET A 25 -11.01 2.94 -2.13
N GLY A 26 -12.05 3.79 -2.16
CA GLY A 26 -13.33 3.57 -1.46
C GLY A 26 -13.61 4.59 -0.34
N ASP A 27 -14.68 4.36 0.43
CA ASP A 27 -15.15 5.17 1.58
C ASP A 27 -14.30 4.95 2.86
N LEU A 28 -13.02 4.61 2.70
CA LEU A 28 -12.12 4.42 3.83
C LEU A 28 -11.37 5.72 4.11
N ASP A 29 -11.44 6.16 5.36
CA ASP A 29 -10.75 7.36 5.84
C ASP A 29 -9.25 7.29 5.49
N PRO A 30 -8.74 8.16 4.60
CA PRO A 30 -7.35 8.12 4.13
C PRO A 30 -6.33 8.48 5.22
N ALA A 31 -6.76 9.07 6.33
CA ALA A 31 -5.90 9.36 7.46
C ALA A 31 -5.71 8.13 8.38
N LYS A 32 -6.65 7.18 8.34
CA LYS A 32 -6.60 5.95 9.16
C LYS A 32 -6.23 4.71 8.37
N TRP A 33 -6.56 4.64 7.10
CA TRP A 33 -6.35 3.46 6.26
C TRP A 33 -5.56 3.84 5.02
N GLN A 34 -4.50 3.08 4.72
CA GLN A 34 -3.78 3.21 3.46
C GLN A 34 -3.82 1.89 2.69
N SER A 35 -4.21 1.98 1.43
CA SER A 35 -4.12 0.86 0.49
C SER A 35 -2.74 0.88 -0.15
N LEU A 36 -1.97 -0.15 0.14
CA LEU A 36 -0.70 -0.42 -0.54
C LEU A 36 -1.01 -1.05 -1.89
N CYS A 37 -0.62 -0.37 -2.97
CA CYS A 37 -0.75 -0.88 -4.32
C CYS A 37 0.62 -0.93 -4.98
N CYS A 38 0.88 -1.91 -5.82
CA CYS A 38 2.08 -1.94 -6.63
C CYS A 38 2.08 -0.71 -7.57
N PRO A 39 3.11 0.15 -7.56
CA PRO A 39 3.13 1.34 -8.41
C PRO A 39 3.33 1.02 -9.90
N ASN A 40 3.76 -0.21 -10.22
CA ASN A 40 3.99 -0.63 -11.59
C ASN A 40 2.70 -1.12 -12.28
N CYS A 41 1.92 -1.98 -11.62
CA CYS A 41 0.69 -2.55 -12.19
C CYS A 41 -0.60 -2.00 -11.56
N GLY A 42 -0.51 -1.21 -10.48
CA GLY A 42 -1.65 -0.69 -9.73
C GLY A 42 -2.41 -1.72 -8.89
N ARG A 43 -1.95 -2.98 -8.86
CA ARG A 43 -2.61 -4.06 -8.12
C ARG A 43 -2.50 -3.83 -6.61
N ARG A 44 -3.63 -3.97 -5.91
CA ARG A 44 -3.66 -3.90 -4.44
C ARG A 44 -2.82 -5.03 -3.86
N LEU A 45 -1.84 -4.68 -3.04
CA LEU A 45 -0.99 -5.61 -2.31
C LEU A 45 -1.60 -5.90 -0.93
N GLU A 46 -1.87 -4.86 -0.15
CA GLU A 46 -2.52 -4.97 1.16
C GLU A 46 -3.20 -3.64 1.54
N THR A 47 -4.16 -3.67 2.47
CA THR A 47 -4.65 -2.48 3.16
C THR A 47 -4.11 -2.46 4.58
N VAL A 48 -3.33 -1.44 4.93
CA VAL A 48 -2.75 -1.27 6.26
C VAL A 48 -3.44 -0.12 6.99
N PHE A 49 -3.65 -0.30 8.29
CA PHE A 49 -4.08 0.78 9.17
C PHE A 49 -2.88 1.68 9.48
N VAL A 50 -3.01 2.98 9.25
CA VAL A 50 -2.00 4.01 9.50
C VAL A 50 -2.48 5.09 10.46
N GLY A 51 -3.68 4.94 11.00
CA GLY A 51 -4.19 5.84 12.01
C GLY A 51 -3.20 5.89 13.17
N ARG A 52 -2.51 7.02 13.33
CA ARG A 52 -1.79 7.32 14.56
C ARG A 52 -2.83 7.45 15.66
N GLU A 53 -2.73 6.64 16.70
CA GLU A 53 -3.44 6.95 17.95
C GLU A 53 -2.66 8.08 18.64
N GLY A 54 -3.26 9.27 18.68
CA GLY A 54 -2.83 10.40 19.53
C GLY A 54 -1.55 11.10 19.11
#